data_AF-A0A5E4GL87-F1
#
_entry.id   AF-A0A5E4GL87-F1
#
_cell.length_a   1.000
_cell.length_b   1.000
_cell.length_c   1.000
_cell.angle_alpha   90.00
_cell.angle_beta   90.00
_cell.angle_gamma   90.00
#
_symmetry.space_group_name_H-M   'P 1'
#
loop_
_entity.id
_entity.type
_entity.pdbx_description
1 polymer ?
#
loop_
_entity_poly.entity_id
_entity_poly.type
_entity_poly.pdbx_seq_one_letter_code
_entity_poly.pdbx_strand_id
1 'polypeptide(L)' 'CLQEAMGTRLQFSTAFHPQTDGQSERTIQTLEDMLRSCVLQMKDSWDTHLALVEFAYNN' A
#
# COMPACT_ATOMS: atom_id res chain seq x y z
N CYS A 1 -9.63 -18.55 14.79
CA CYS A 1 -9.65 -17.32 13.94
C CYS A 1 -9.08 -17.62 12.54
N LEU A 2 -9.37 -16.79 11.52
CA LEU A 2 -8.87 -16.98 10.13
C LEU A 2 -7.35 -17.19 10.08
N GLN A 3 -6.63 -16.46 10.94
CA GLN A 3 -5.19 -16.48 11.04
C GLN A 3 -4.64 -17.82 11.55
N GLU A 4 -5.30 -18.43 12.52
CA GLU A 4 -4.94 -19.78 13.00
C GLU A 4 -5.22 -20.85 11.94
N ALA A 5 -6.35 -20.73 11.21
CA ALA A 5 -6.69 -21.65 10.14
C ALA A 5 -5.71 -21.58 8.95
N MET A 6 -5.12 -20.40 8.72
CA MET A 6 -4.10 -20.18 7.69
C MET A 6 -2.67 -20.42 8.19
N GLY A 7 -2.47 -20.74 9.47
CA GLY A 7 -1.13 -20.89 10.07
C GLY A 7 -0.33 -19.60 10.15
N THR A 8 -0.98 -18.43 10.06
CA THR A 8 -0.32 -17.12 10.11
C THR A 8 -0.29 -16.56 11.53
N ARG A 9 0.86 -16.00 11.92
CA ARG A 9 1.05 -15.33 13.21
C ARG A 9 0.94 -13.82 13.02
N LEU A 10 -0.01 -13.20 13.70
CA LEU A 10 -0.17 -11.75 13.69
C LEU A 10 0.97 -11.08 14.45
N GLN A 11 1.58 -10.08 13.81
CA GLN A 11 2.52 -9.16 14.44
C GLN A 11 1.88 -7.79 14.41
N PHE A 12 1.65 -7.21 15.59
CA PHE A 12 1.07 -5.88 15.72
C PHE A 12 2.17 -4.88 16.00
N SER A 13 2.14 -3.75 15.31
CA SER A 13 2.90 -2.57 15.72
C SER A 13 2.32 -1.98 17.00
N THR A 14 3.16 -1.25 17.73
CA THR A 14 2.70 -0.46 18.86
C THR A 14 2.02 0.82 18.37
N ALA A 15 0.97 1.25 19.06
CA ALA A 15 0.27 2.48 18.70
C ALA A 15 1.24 3.67 18.65
N PHE A 16 1.11 4.51 17.61
CA PHE A 16 1.98 5.67 17.36
C PHE A 16 3.47 5.35 17.19
N HIS A 17 3.82 4.12 16.80
CA HIS A 17 5.21 3.72 16.54
C HIS A 17 5.44 3.35 15.06
N PRO A 18 5.59 4.36 14.18
CA PRO A 18 5.80 4.16 12.74
C PRO A 18 7.09 3.38 12.42
N GLN A 19 8.03 3.26 13.36
CA GLN A 19 9.30 2.54 13.12
C GLN A 19 9.13 1.03 12.84
N THR A 20 8.08 0.37 13.35
CA THR A 20 7.86 -1.06 13.06
C THR A 20 7.27 -1.28 11.67
N ASP A 21 6.40 -0.38 11.22
CA ASP A 21 5.71 -0.45 9.93
C ASP A 21 6.34 0.47 8.87
N GLY A 22 7.53 1.02 9.14
CA GLY A 22 8.12 2.10 8.34
C GLY A 22 8.44 1.71 6.89
N GLN A 23 8.67 0.42 6.62
CA GLN A 23 8.79 -0.07 5.24
C GLN A 23 7.45 -0.01 4.51
N SER A 24 6.38 -0.52 5.13
CA SER A 24 5.04 -0.41 4.56
C SER A 24 4.59 1.03 4.42
N GLU A 25 4.86 1.90 5.41
CA GLU A 25 4.54 3.33 5.32
C GLU A 25 5.25 4.01 4.16
N ARG A 26 6.55 3.73 3.97
CA ARG A 26 7.33 4.29 2.85
C ARG A 26 6.82 3.79 1.50
N THR A 27 6.46 2.52 1.41
CA THR A 27 5.85 1.95 0.19
C THR A 27 4.48 2.57 -0.07
N ILE A 28 3.61 2.69 0.94
CA ILE A 28 2.30 3.32 0.83
C ILE A 28 2.44 4.76 0.33
N GLN A 29 3.34 5.55 0.92
CA GLN A 29 3.57 6.93 0.49
C GLN A 29 4.02 7.02 -0.97
N THR A 30 4.90 6.12 -1.41
CA THR A 30 5.34 6.05 -2.81
C THR A 30 4.17 5.73 -3.75
N LEU A 31 3.32 4.78 -3.38
CA LEU A 31 2.14 4.41 -4.16
C LEU A 31 1.10 5.54 -4.19
N GLU A 32 0.89 6.25 -3.08
CA GLU A 32 0.01 7.42 -3.00
C GLU A 32 0.48 8.55 -3.93
N ASP A 33 1.78 8.82 -3.97
CA ASP A 33 2.35 9.85 -4.86
C ASP A 33 2.19 9.47 -6.34
N MET A 34 2.40 8.20 -6.69
CA MET A 34 2.14 7.69 -8.04
C MET A 34 0.67 7.81 -8.42
N LEU A 35 -0.24 7.37 -7.55
CA LEU A 35 -1.69 7.45 -7.78
C LEU A 35 -2.16 8.90 -7.90
N ARG A 36 -1.66 9.81 -7.05
CA ARG A 36 -1.99 11.23 -7.12
C ARG A 36 -1.57 11.83 -8.45
N SER A 37 -0.38 11.48 -8.95
CA SER A 37 0.08 11.90 -10.26
C SER A 37 -0.82 11.38 -11.39
N CYS A 38 -1.23 10.12 -11.35
CA CYS A 38 -2.13 9.53 -12.35
C CYS A 38 -3.52 10.18 -12.36
N VAL A 39 -4.16 10.32 -11.18
CA VAL A 39 -5.49 10.93 -11.06
C VAL A 39 -5.48 12.38 -11.56
N LEU A 40 -4.43 13.15 -11.25
CA LEU A 40 -4.30 14.53 -11.71
C LEU A 40 -4.13 14.63 -13.24
N GLN A 41 -3.40 13.70 -13.86
CA GLN A 41 -3.13 13.71 -15.31
C GLN A 41 -4.31 13.19 -16.14
N MET A 42 -4.98 12.13 -15.65
CA MET A 42 -5.95 11.37 -16.43
C MET A 42 -7.40 11.72 -16.09
N LYS A 43 -7.64 12.47 -14.99
CA LYS A 43 -8.97 12.87 -14.47
C LYS A 43 -9.94 11.72 -14.25
N ASP A 44 -9.44 10.50 -14.21
CA ASP A 44 -10.20 9.28 -14.00
C ASP A 44 -9.94 8.75 -12.57
N SER A 45 -10.78 7.84 -12.10
CA SER A 45 -10.79 7.41 -10.70
C SER A 45 -9.51 6.67 -10.31
N TRP A 46 -9.12 6.72 -9.04
CA TRP A 46 -7.88 6.07 -8.58
C TRP A 46 -7.91 4.54 -8.76
N ASP A 47 -9.09 3.91 -8.72
CA ASP A 47 -9.25 2.46 -8.84
C ASP A 47 -8.93 1.94 -10.26
N THR A 48 -9.19 2.73 -11.31
CA THR A 48 -8.87 2.34 -12.69
C THR A 48 -7.36 2.33 -12.96
N HIS A 49 -6.58 3.05 -12.15
CA HIS A 49 -5.13 3.18 -12.28
C HIS A 49 -4.34 2.23 -11.36
N LEU A 50 -5.01 1.55 -10.43
CA LEU A 50 -4.33 0.74 -9.42
C LEU A 50 -3.47 -0.37 -10.05
N ALA A 51 -3.99 -1.06 -11.06
CA ALA A 51 -3.27 -2.12 -11.77
C ALA A 51 -2.04 -1.59 -12.54
N LEU A 52 -2.12 -0.36 -13.07
CA LEU A 52 -1.01 0.28 -13.78
C LEU A 52 0.10 0.70 -12.80
N VAL A 53 -0.28 1.27 -11.66
CA VAL A 53 0.66 1.66 -10.60
C VAL A 53 1.32 0.43 -9.97
N GLU A 54 0.56 -0.64 -9.72
CA GLU A 54 1.10 -1.92 -9.24
C GLU A 54 2.12 -2.50 -10.23
N PHE A 55 1.80 -2.49 -11.52
CA PHE A 55 2.74 -2.91 -12.55
C PHE A 55 4.01 -2.04 -12.54
N ALA A 56 3.87 -0.71 -12.52
CA ALA A 56 5.01 0.20 -12.53
C ALA A 56 5.92 0.09 -11.29
N TYR A 57 5.36 -0.21 -10.12
CA TYR A 57 6.13 -0.36 -8.88
C TYR A 57 6.88 -1.70 -8.80
N ASN A 58 6.34 -2.76 -9.40
CA ASN A 58 6.87 -4.13 -9.29
C ASN A 58 7.83 -4.57 -10.42
N ASN A 59 7.99 -3.77 -11.48
CA ASN A 59 8.99 -4.04 -12.53
C ASN A 59 10.40 -3.63 -12.08
#